data_AF-A0A2V5J9F4-F1
#
_entry.id   AF-A0A2V5J9F4-F1
#
_cell.length_a   1.000
_cell.length_b   1.000
_cell.length_c   1.000
_cell.angle_alpha   90.00
_cell.angle_beta   90.00
_cell.angle_gamma   90.00
#
_symmetry.space_group_name_H-M   'P 1'
#
loop_
_entity.id
_entity.type
_entity.pdbx_description
1 polymer ?
#
loop_
_entity_poly.entity_id
_entity_poly.type
_entity_poly.pdbx_seq_one_letter_code
_entity_poly.pdbx_strand_id
1 'polypeptide(L)'
;MLAKPNKTVIEGTVRGIEPASDGQGLEIEIEVCRNLSRGRSDDFIQPAEGRSLILFAAQTPGVTVGDRVRVQARLLAGPFGERRVLEQLDPLSDQA
;
A
#
# COMPACT_ATOMS: atom_id res chain seq x y z
N MET A 1 -18.25 -15.29 12.71
CA MET A 1 -16.81 -14.97 12.72
C MET A 1 -16.65 -13.54 12.21
N LEU A 2 -16.35 -12.57 13.07
CA LEU A 2 -16.00 -11.23 12.62
C LEU A 2 -14.56 -11.29 12.11
N ALA A 3 -14.38 -11.36 10.79
CA ALA A 3 -13.06 -11.24 10.20
C ALA A 3 -12.51 -9.85 10.56
N LYS A 4 -11.45 -9.82 11.38
CA LYS A 4 -10.76 -8.56 11.67
C LYS A 4 -10.22 -8.01 10.34
N PRO A 5 -10.34 -6.69 10.09
CA PRO A 5 -9.79 -6.11 8.88
C PRO A 5 -8.27 -6.31 8.85
N ASN A 6 -7.79 -7.05 7.86
CA ASN A 6 -6.39 -7.33 7.53
C ASN A 6 -5.74 -6.13 6.83
N LYS A 7 -5.79 -4.97 7.50
CA LYS A 7 -5.41 -3.67 6.95
C LYS A 7 -4.07 -3.19 7.51
N THR A 8 -3.48 -2.22 6.83
CA THR A 8 -2.29 -1.46 7.24
C THR A 8 -2.40 -0.07 6.64
N VAL A 9 -2.12 0.96 7.43
CA VAL A 9 -2.17 2.35 6.97
C VAL A 9 -0.78 2.96 7.09
N ILE A 10 -0.26 3.52 6.01
CA ILE A 10 1.05 4.18 5.97
C ILE A 10 0.97 5.53 5.27
N GLU A 11 1.99 6.36 5.50
CA GLU A 11 2.37 7.46 4.64
C GLU A 11 3.68 7.10 3.94
N GLY A 12 3.80 7.50 2.68
CA GLY A 12 4.99 7.23 1.91
C GLY A 12 5.08 8.06 0.65
N THR A 13 6.15 7.83 -0.10
CA THR A 13 6.40 8.47 -1.39
C THR A 13 6.32 7.42 -2.48
N VAL A 14 5.60 7.72 -3.56
CA VAL A 14 5.57 6.84 -4.75
C VAL A 14 6.95 6.83 -5.40
N ARG A 15 7.54 5.65 -5.54
CA ARG A 15 8.85 5.44 -6.17
C ARG A 15 8.77 4.84 -7.56
N GLY A 16 7.75 4.02 -7.81
CA GLY A 16 7.57 3.34 -9.09
C GLY A 16 6.12 2.92 -9.30
N ILE A 17 5.72 2.86 -10.58
CA ILE A 17 4.44 2.33 -11.02
C ILE A 17 4.73 1.50 -12.27
N GLU A 18 4.53 0.18 -12.17
CA GLU A 18 4.86 -0.76 -13.23
C GLU A 18 3.68 -1.73 -13.47
N PRO A 19 3.52 -2.30 -14.68
CA PRO A 19 2.59 -3.40 -14.89
C PRO A 19 2.91 -4.58 -13.97
N ALA A 20 1.90 -5.16 -13.35
CA ALA A 20 2.11 -6.35 -12.51
C ALA A 20 2.62 -7.53 -13.36
N SER A 21 3.44 -8.38 -12.76
CA SER A 21 4.10 -9.50 -13.46
C SER A 21 3.12 -10.53 -14.05
N ASP A 22 1.89 -10.59 -13.54
CA ASP A 22 0.80 -11.43 -14.04
C ASP A 22 0.03 -10.79 -15.22
N GLY A 23 0.42 -9.59 -15.65
CA GLY A 23 -0.20 -8.83 -16.74
C GLY A 23 -1.56 -8.23 -16.39
N GLN A 24 -1.97 -8.28 -15.11
CA GLN A 24 -3.25 -7.79 -14.64
C GLN A 24 -3.02 -6.65 -13.65
N GLY A 25 -3.48 -5.43 -13.96
CA GLY A 25 -3.31 -4.28 -13.07
C GLY A 25 -1.86 -3.78 -12.98
N LEU A 26 -1.51 -3.16 -11.86
CA LEU A 26 -0.25 -2.47 -11.64
C LEU A 26 0.37 -2.84 -10.28
N GLU A 27 1.68 -2.76 -10.20
CA GLU A 27 2.46 -2.74 -8.98
C GLU A 27 2.95 -1.32 -8.71
N ILE A 28 2.66 -0.83 -7.52
CA ILE A 28 3.05 0.50 -7.06
C ILE A 28 4.06 0.32 -5.94
N GLU A 29 5.25 0.88 -6.13
CA GLU A 29 6.27 0.92 -5.10
C GLU A 29 6.11 2.18 -4.26
N ILE A 30 5.92 2.01 -2.95
CA ILE A 30 5.83 3.09 -1.97
C ILE A 30 7.01 2.98 -1.02
N GLU A 31 7.86 4.00 -0.95
CA GLU A 31 8.82 4.12 0.16
C GLU A 31 8.07 4.56 1.40
N VAL A 32 8.07 3.73 2.44
CA VAL A 32 7.34 4.00 3.68
C VAL A 32 8.05 5.11 4.46
N CYS A 33 7.40 6.26 4.59
CA CYS A 33 7.89 7.34 5.45
C CYS A 33 7.45 7.13 6.90
N ARG A 34 6.21 6.68 7.11
CA ARG A 34 5.63 6.53 8.44
C ARG A 34 4.55 5.45 8.46
N ASN A 35 4.51 4.65 9.52
CA ASN A 35 3.39 3.76 9.78
C ASN A 35 2.33 4.46 10.64
N LEU A 36 1.09 4.51 10.15
CA LEU A 36 -0.04 5.20 10.81
C LEU A 36 -1.00 4.23 11.51
N SER A 37 -0.77 2.93 11.44
CA SER A 37 -1.61 1.95 12.12
C SER A 37 -1.50 2.09 13.64
N ARG A 38 -2.64 1.95 14.34
CA ARG A 38 -2.76 2.21 15.78
C ARG A 38 -2.09 1.15 16.67
N GLY A 39 -1.76 -0.01 16.11
CA GLY A 39 -1.12 -1.12 16.79
C GLY A 39 -1.10 -2.38 15.94
N ARG A 40 -0.48 -3.46 16.43
CA ARG A 40 -0.27 -4.72 15.68
C ARG A 40 -1.55 -5.36 15.13
N SER A 41 -2.71 -5.12 15.75
CA SER A 41 -3.99 -5.63 15.25
C SER A 41 -4.50 -4.93 14.00
N ASP A 42 -4.06 -3.70 13.76
CA ASP A 42 -4.45 -2.86 12.62
C ASP A 42 -3.27 -2.63 11.65
N ASP A 43 -2.15 -3.31 11.89
CA ASP A 43 -0.93 -3.30 11.08
C ASP A 43 -0.58 -4.74 10.67
N PHE A 44 -1.29 -5.24 9.68
CA PHE A 44 -1.13 -6.63 9.25
C PHE A 44 0.13 -6.88 8.40
N ILE A 45 0.56 -5.90 7.61
CA ILE A 45 1.73 -6.00 6.73
C ILE A 45 3.03 -5.68 7.49
N GLN A 46 2.97 -4.79 8.49
CA GLN A 46 4.11 -4.36 9.32
C GLN A 46 5.31 -3.86 8.50
N PRO A 47 5.11 -2.92 7.54
CA PRO A 47 6.22 -2.37 6.80
C PRO A 47 7.12 -1.53 7.71
N ALA A 48 8.43 -1.63 7.49
CA ALA A 48 9.41 -0.79 8.18
C ALA A 48 9.55 0.56 7.48
N GLU A 49 9.74 1.63 8.27
CA GLU A 49 10.06 2.97 7.75
C GLU A 49 11.39 2.95 6.98
N GLY A 50 11.47 3.75 5.91
CA GLY A 50 12.60 3.79 4.98
C GLY A 50 12.70 2.59 4.03
N ARG A 51 11.75 1.65 4.07
CA ARG A 51 11.70 0.50 3.14
C ARG A 51 10.62 0.67 2.10
N SER A 52 10.84 0.09 0.93
CA SER A 52 9.83 -0.01 -0.12
C SER A 52 8.79 -1.08 0.20
N LEU A 53 7.53 -0.72 0.00
CA LEU A 53 6.37 -1.57 0.03
C LEU A 53 5.76 -1.62 -1.37
N ILE A 54 5.75 -2.79 -1.99
CA ILE A 54 5.09 -3.04 -3.27
C ILE A 54 3.63 -3.41 -3.01
N LEU A 55 2.73 -2.68 -3.66
CA LEU A 55 1.29 -2.86 -3.56
C LEU A 55 0.67 -3.10 -4.93
N PHE A 56 -0.23 -4.06 -4.99
CA PHE A 56 -1.02 -4.32 -6.18
C PHE A 56 -2.22 -3.37 -6.27
N ALA A 57 -2.39 -2.71 -7.41
CA ALA A 57 -3.57 -1.94 -7.74
C ALA A 57 -4.27 -2.53 -8.97
N ALA A 58 -5.56 -2.83 -8.84
CA ALA A 58 -6.37 -3.36 -9.94
C ALA A 58 -6.65 -2.33 -11.05
N GLN A 59 -6.50 -1.03 -10.74
CA GLN A 59 -6.74 0.09 -11.64
C GLN A 59 -5.61 1.11 -11.51
N THR A 60 -5.44 1.94 -12.53
CA THR A 60 -4.47 3.03 -12.52
C THR A 60 -4.82 4.05 -11.44
N PRO A 61 -3.96 4.25 -10.43
CA PRO A 61 -4.21 5.25 -9.41
C PRO A 61 -3.95 6.66 -9.97
N GLY A 62 -4.65 7.66 -9.47
CA GLY A 62 -4.47 9.06 -9.86
C GLY A 62 -3.23 9.73 -9.23
N VAL A 63 -2.08 9.05 -9.24
CA VAL A 63 -0.80 9.55 -8.68
C VAL A 63 0.37 9.28 -9.61
N THR A 64 1.45 10.00 -9.37
CA THR A 64 2.70 9.95 -10.13
C THR A 64 3.90 9.67 -9.22
N VAL A 65 5.01 9.23 -9.81
CA VAL A 65 6.26 9.03 -9.08
C VAL A 65 6.72 10.35 -8.47
N GLY A 66 7.07 10.33 -7.18
CA GLY A 66 7.42 11.51 -6.39
C GLY A 66 6.29 12.02 -5.50
N ASP A 67 5.04 11.64 -5.75
CA ASP A 67 3.91 12.08 -4.93
C ASP A 67 4.01 11.51 -3.51
N ARG A 68 3.69 12.34 -2.52
CA ARG A 68 3.45 11.90 -1.15
C ARG A 68 2.01 11.43 -1.03
N VAL A 69 1.83 10.27 -0.43
CA VAL A 69 0.53 9.60 -0.37
C VAL A 69 0.28 9.03 1.01
N ARG A 70 -1.00 9.02 1.40
CA ARG A 70 -1.51 8.16 2.45
C ARG A 70 -2.11 6.92 1.80
N VAL A 71 -1.71 5.77 2.28
CA VAL A 71 -2.10 4.48 1.70
C VAL A 71 -2.76 3.61 2.76
N GLN A 72 -3.91 3.03 2.40
CA GLN A 72 -4.48 1.89 3.10
C GLN A 72 -4.28 0.65 2.24
N ALA A 73 -3.52 -0.30 2.77
CA ALA A 73 -3.23 -1.57 2.14
C ALA A 73 -3.89 -2.72 2.89
N ARG A 74 -4.18 -3.80 2.18
CA ARG A 74 -4.76 -5.02 2.71
C ARG A 74 -3.89 -6.21 2.31
N LEU A 75 -3.68 -7.16 3.23
CA LEU A 75 -2.97 -8.41 2.89
C LEU A 75 -3.97 -9.53 2.56
N LEU A 76 -4.12 -9.87 1.29
CA LEU A 76 -4.87 -11.07 0.89
C LEU A 76 -3.97 -12.29 1.03
N ALA A 77 -4.17 -13.09 2.07
CA ALA A 77 -3.51 -14.38 2.25
C ALA A 77 -4.48 -15.51 1.88
N GLY A 78 -4.07 -16.38 0.97
CA GLY A 78 -4.81 -17.57 0.57
C GLY A 78 -3.89 -18.78 0.42
N PRO A 79 -4.44 -19.97 0.15
CA PRO A 79 -3.64 -21.21 0.01
C PRO A 79 -2.60 -21.15 -1.12
N PHE A 80 -2.72 -20.18 -2.03
CA PHE A 80 -1.83 -19.98 -3.17
C PHE A 80 -0.88 -18.78 -3.02
N GLY A 81 -0.75 -18.24 -1.81
CA GLY A 81 0.19 -17.18 -1.49
C GLY A 81 -0.45 -15.92 -0.90
N GLU A 82 0.39 -14.89 -0.77
CA GLU A 82 0.01 -13.61 -0.18
C GLU A 82 0.15 -12.48 -1.22
N ARG A 83 -0.84 -11.59 -1.28
CA ARG A 83 -0.77 -10.37 -2.10
C ARG A 83 -1.15 -9.15 -1.26
N ARG A 84 -0.29 -8.14 -1.30
CA ARG A 84 -0.53 -6.84 -0.69
C ARG A 84 -1.28 -5.99 -1.70
N VAL A 85 -2.50 -5.60 -1.37
CA VAL A 85 -3.43 -4.94 -2.28
C VAL A 85 -3.67 -3.53 -1.80
N LEU A 86 -3.62 -2.58 -2.73
CA LEU A 86 -4.04 -1.21 -2.52
C LEU A 86 -5.55 -1.18 -2.35
N GLU A 87 -6.01 -0.73 -1.19
CA GLU A 87 -7.44 -0.54 -0.91
C GLU A 87 -7.84 0.94 -1.09
N GLN A 88 -7.00 1.86 -0.60
CA GLN A 88 -7.19 3.29 -0.76
C GLN A 88 -5.84 4.00 -0.90
N LEU A 89 -5.82 5.05 -1.72
CA LEU A 89 -4.67 5.89 -1.96
C LEU A 89 -5.12 7.34 -2.07
N ASP A 90 -4.69 8.16 -1.13
CA ASP A 90 -5.01 9.58 -1.09
C ASP A 90 -3.72 10.39 -1.27
N PRO A 91 -3.62 11.25 -2.29
CA PRO A 91 -2.52 12.19 -2.41
C PRO A 91 -2.50 13.11 -1.20
N LEU A 92 -1.33 13.28 -0.58
CA LEU A 92 -1.11 14.29 0.42
C LEU A 92 -0.67 15.55 -0.30
N SER A 93 -1.56 16.55 -0.39
CA SER A 93 -1.15 17.87 -0.83
C SER A 93 -0.25 18.48 0.26
N ASP A 94 0.98 18.86 -0.10
CA ASP A 94 1.75 19.77 0.74
C ASP A 94 0.99 21.10 0.79
N GLN A 95 0.19 21.31 1.84
CA GLN A 95 -0.28 22.65 2.16
C GLN A 95 0.94 23.44 2.63
N ALA A 96 1.48 24.24 1.71
CA ALA A 96 2.49 25.25 1.96
C ALA A 96 2.00 26.34 2.92
#